data_AF-A0A2T2VSH0-F1
#
_entry.id   AF-A0A2T2VSH0-F1
#
_cell.length_a   1.000
_cell.length_b   1.000
_cell.length_c   1.000
_cell.angle_alpha   90.00
_cell.angle_beta   90.00
_cell.angle_gamma   90.00
#
_symmetry.space_group_name_H-M   'P 1'
#
loop_
_entity.id
_entity.type
_entity.pdbx_description
1 polymer ?
#
loop_
_entity_poly.entity_id
_entity_poly.type
_entity_poly.pdbx_seq_one_letter_code
_entity_poly.pdbx_strand_id
1 'polypeptide(L)' 'EMGIQGKVYMRFVIEKDGSITNIEVLRSPDRNLEKEALRIINKLPKMTPGKQRGRPVRVPFSIPITFKLN' A
#
# COMPACT_ATOMS: atom_id res chain seq x y z
N GLU A 1 21.67 11.86 -6.80
CA GLU A 1 20.52 11.19 -6.17
C GLU A 1 20.18 11.90 -4.86
N MET A 2 18.90 12.08 -4.53
CA MET A 2 18.47 12.96 -3.42
C MET A 2 18.74 12.40 -2.00
N GLY A 3 19.38 11.23 -1.85
CA GLY A 3 19.77 10.72 -0.52
C GLY A 3 18.59 10.33 0.40
N ILE A 4 17.36 10.26 -0.14
CA ILE A 4 16.15 10.13 0.66
C ILE A 4 15.86 8.65 0.94
N GLN A 5 15.74 8.32 2.22
CA GLN A 5 15.43 6.98 2.73
C GLN A 5 14.45 7.06 3.90
N GLY A 6 13.81 5.95 4.23
CA GLY A 6 12.90 5.87 5.37
C GLY A 6 11.69 4.98 5.12
N LYS A 7 10.72 5.04 6.04
CA LYS A 7 9.51 4.21 6.00
C LYS A 7 8.28 5.05 5.69
N VAL A 8 7.56 4.66 4.65
CA VAL A 8 6.23 5.21 4.32
C VAL A 8 5.18 4.22 4.79
N TYR A 9 4.32 4.66 5.70
CA TYR A 9 3.21 3.87 6.21
C TYR A 9 1.99 4.15 5.37
N MET A 10 1.38 3.09 4.82
CA MET A 10 0.22 3.19 3.95
C MET A 10 -0.92 2.33 4.44
N ARG A 11 -2.14 2.77 4.14
CA ARG A 11 -3.37 2.02 4.28
C ARG A 11 -4.06 1.91 2.93
N PHE A 12 -4.68 0.77 2.66
CA PHE A 12 -5.56 0.60 1.51
C PHE A 12 -6.59 -0.49 1.82
N VAL A 13 -7.59 -0.65 0.97
CA VAL A 13 -8.60 -1.71 1.09
C VAL A 13 -8.43 -2.68 -0.08
N ILE A 14 -8.37 -3.98 0.24
CA ILE A 14 -8.52 -5.03 -0.76
C ILE A 14 -10.01 -5.35 -0.83
N GLU A 15 -10.62 -5.12 -1.99
CA GLU A 15 -12.03 -5.39 -2.25
C GLU A 15 -12.29 -6.87 -2.50
N LYS A 16 -13.57 -7.25 -2.53
CA LYS A 16 -14.00 -8.65 -2.72
C LYS A 16 -13.58 -9.26 -4.06
N ASP A 17 -13.31 -8.42 -5.06
CA ASP A 17 -12.85 -8.81 -6.40
C ASP A 17 -11.31 -8.77 -6.54
N GLY A 18 -10.61 -8.43 -5.46
CA GLY A 18 -9.17 -8.30 -5.42
C GLY A 18 -8.62 -6.95 -5.87
N SER A 19 -9.47 -6.00 -6.27
CA SER A 19 -9.03 -4.64 -6.57
C SER A 19 -8.58 -3.92 -5.29
N ILE A 20 -7.67 -2.95 -5.45
CA ILE A 20 -7.19 -2.10 -4.36
C ILE A 20 -7.88 -0.74 -4.46
N THR A 21 -8.48 -0.29 -3.36
CA THR A 21 -9.18 0.99 -3.25
C THR A 21 -8.74 1.74 -1.99
N ASN A 22 -9.20 2.99 -1.84
CA ASN A 22 -9.01 3.82 -0.64
C ASN A 22 -7.56 3.86 -0.15
N ILE A 23 -6.64 4.13 -1.09
CA ILE A 23 -5.21 4.20 -0.80
C ILE A 23 -4.93 5.51 -0.05
N GLU A 24 -4.34 5.41 1.12
CA GLU A 24 -4.02 6.52 2.02
C GLU A 24 -2.58 6.40 2.51
N VAL A 25 -1.87 7.52 2.53
CA VAL A 25 -0.57 7.62 3.23
C VAL A 25 -0.84 8.05 4.66
N LEU A 26 -0.43 7.22 5.62
CA LEU A 26 -0.60 7.50 7.05
C LEU A 26 0.55 8.32 7.62
N ARG A 27 1.78 8.05 7.16
CA ARG A 27 3.00 8.73 7.60
C ARG A 27 4.11 8.56 6.56
N SER A 28 4.81 9.64 6.25
CA SER A 28 6.00 9.61 5.41
C SER A 28 7.02 10.63 5.90
N PRO A 29 8.33 10.35 5.79
CA PRO A 29 9.37 11.34 6.05
C PRO A 29 9.58 12.32 4.89
N ASP A 30 9.08 12.01 3.68
CA ASP A 30 9.30 12.85 2.49
C ASP A 30 8.21 12.66 1.41
N ARG A 31 7.86 13.74 0.70
CA ARG A 31 6.81 13.74 -0.35
C ARG A 31 7.19 12.95 -1.60
N ASN A 32 8.47 12.83 -1.94
CA ASN A 32 8.89 12.01 -3.08
C ASN A 32 8.71 10.52 -2.76
N LEU A 33 8.98 10.12 -1.52
CA LEU A 33 8.71 8.76 -1.07
C LEU A 33 7.20 8.45 -1.04
N GLU A 34 6.35 9.43 -0.71
CA GLU A 34 4.88 9.26 -0.81
C GLU A 34 4.44 8.98 -2.24
N LYS A 35 4.89 9.80 -3.20
CA LYS A 35 4.56 9.64 -4.62
C LYS A 35 4.99 8.27 -5.13
N GLU A 36 6.18 7.85 -4.75
CA GLU A 36 6.73 6.56 -5.16
C GLU A 36 5.98 5.40 -4.51
N ALA A 37 5.66 5.50 -3.22
CA ALA A 37 4.86 4.52 -2.49
C ALA A 37 3.46 4.36 -3.13
N LEU A 38 2.79 5.47 -3.45
CA LEU A 38 1.51 5.46 -4.18
C LEU A 38 1.66 4.80 -5.56
N ARG A 39 2.72 5.10 -6.30
CA ARG A 39 3.01 4.47 -7.60
C ARG A 39 3.19 2.95 -7.47
N ILE A 40 3.86 2.48 -6.42
CA ILE A 40 4.06 1.05 -6.17
C ILE A 40 2.73 0.37 -5.87
N ILE A 41 1.91 0.92 -4.96
CA ILE A 41 0.61 0.34 -4.62
C ILE A 41 -0.33 0.29 -5.83
N ASN A 42 -0.35 1.33 -6.67
CA ASN A 42 -1.17 1.35 -7.89
C ASN A 42 -0.71 0.34 -8.95
N LYS A 43 0.52 -0.18 -8.86
CA LYS A 43 1.04 -1.22 -9.76
C LYS A 43 0.89 -2.64 -9.20
N LEU A 44 0.35 -2.80 -8.00
CA LEU A 44 0.07 -4.12 -7.47
C LEU A 44 -0.94 -4.83 -8.39
N PRO A 45 -0.75 -6.14 -8.63
CA PRO A 45 -1.75 -6.92 -9.33
C PRO A 45 -3.04 -7.01 -8.52
N LYS A 46 -4.10 -7.56 -9.12
CA LYS A 46 -5.28 -7.95 -8.34
C LYS A 46 -4.84 -8.88 -7.19
N MET A 47 -5.22 -8.51 -5.99
CA MET A 47 -4.86 -9.22 -4.77
C MET A 47 -5.87 -10.33 -4.49
N THR A 48 -5.47 -11.34 -3.74
CA THR A 48 -6.42 -12.32 -3.22
C THR A 48 -7.26 -11.67 -2.11
N PRO A 49 -8.60 -11.62 -2.23
CA PRO A 49 -9.45 -11.05 -1.19
C PRO A 49 -9.41 -11.92 0.07
N GLY A 50 -9.61 -11.29 1.22
CA GLY A 50 -9.87 -12.03 2.46
C GLY A 50 -11.17 -12.82 2.35
N LYS A 51 -11.26 -13.95 3.06
CA LYS A 51 -12.48 -14.77 3.12
C LYS A 51 -12.95 -14.93 4.56
N GLN A 52 -14.24 -14.77 4.78
CA GLN A 52 -14.90 -15.13 6.03
C GLN A 52 -16.00 -16.15 5.73
N ARG A 53 -15.94 -17.32 6.38
CA ARG A 53 -16.88 -18.44 6.14
C ARG A 53 -16.99 -18.80 4.64
N GLY A 54 -15.86 -18.82 3.95
CA GLY A 54 -15.76 -19.11 2.52
C GLY A 54 -16.19 -17.97 1.57
N ARG A 55 -16.74 -16.86 2.09
CA ARG A 55 -17.19 -15.72 1.27
C ARG A 55 -16.13 -14.63 1.20
N PRO A 56 -15.80 -14.09 0.01
CA PRO A 56 -14.91 -12.94 -0.11
C PRO A 56 -15.46 -11.72 0.64
N VAL A 57 -14.60 -11.08 1.42
CA VAL A 57 -14.89 -9.86 2.18
C VAL A 57 -13.86 -8.79 1.86
N ARG A 58 -14.27 -7.53 1.98
CA ARG A 58 -13.32 -6.41 1.90
C ARG A 58 -12.47 -6.36 3.16
N VAL A 59 -11.18 -6.08 3.00
CA VAL A 59 -10.24 -6.07 4.13
C VAL A 59 -9.37 -4.80 4.06
N PRO A 60 -9.37 -3.96 5.12
CA PRO A 60 -8.38 -2.91 5.24
C PRO A 60 -7.01 -3.51 5.55
N PHE A 61 -5.99 -3.11 4.79
CA PHE A 61 -4.59 -3.45 5.01
C PHE A 61 -3.80 -2.21 5.37
N SER A 62 -2.77 -2.39 6.20
CA SER A 62 -1.81 -1.34 6.53
C SER A 62 -0.41 -1.92 6.54
N ILE A 63 0.48 -1.36 5.72
CA ILE A 63 1.85 -1.87 5.55
C ILE A 63 2.86 -0.72 5.52
N PRO A 64 4.07 -0.92 6.06
CA PRO A 64 5.19 -0.01 5.83
C PRO A 64 5.97 -0.40 4.56
N ILE A 65 6.18 0.56 3.66
CA ILE A 65 7.15 0.45 2.55
C ILE A 65 8.46 1.08 3.03
N THR A 66 9.54 0.30 3.01
CA THR A 66 10.86 0.77 3.46
C THR A 66 11.74 1.07 2.25
N PHE A 67 12.11 2.34 2.08
CA PHE A 67 13.09 2.80 1.11
C PHE A 67 14.46 2.84 1.76
N LYS A 68 15.44 2.15 1.17
CA LYS A 68 16.83 2.14 1.61
C LYS A 68 17.72 2.48 0.43
N LEU A 69 18.76 3.27 0.70
CA LEU A 69 19.89 3.42 -0.22
C LEU A 69 20.87 2.29 0.07
N ASN A 70 21.40 1.68 -0.98
CA ASN A 70 22.41 0.64 -0.90
C ASN A 70 23.80 1.27 -0.89
#